data_AF-A0A958FES9-F1
#
_entry.id   AF-A0A958FES9-F1
#
_cell.length_a   1.000
_cell.length_b   1.000
_cell.length_c   1.000
_cell.angle_alpha   90.00
_cell.angle_beta   90.00
_cell.angle_gamma   90.00
#
_symmetry.space_group_name_H-M   'P 1'
#
loop_
_entity.id
_entity.type
_entity.pdbx_description
1 polymer ?
#
loop_
_entity_poly.entity_id
_entity_poly.type
_entity_poly.pdbx_seq_one_letter_code
_entity_poly.pdbx_strand_id
1 'polypeptide(L)'
;IIKVKHAPLPSWGNKTIEARDVRQIYVKEHVSQGKNSTTITYEVHADTLSAGHLKLVSGIDSSEKALFIEQEIEKFLRIKDTPVSGEFPRG
;
A
#
# COMPACT_ATOMS: atom_id res chain seq x y z
N ILE A 1 -3.49 -21.27 8.55
CA ILE A 1 -3.71 -19.97 9.22
C ILE A 1 -2.35 -19.30 9.34
N ILE A 2 -2.04 -18.30 8.51
CA ILE A 2 -0.81 -17.51 8.64
C ILE A 2 -1.14 -16.36 9.60
N LYS A 3 -0.65 -16.43 10.84
CA LYS A 3 -0.67 -15.30 11.77
C LYS A 3 0.55 -14.44 11.47
N VAL A 4 0.37 -13.30 10.81
CA VAL A 4 1.44 -12.32 10.58
C VAL A 4 1.86 -11.77 11.96
N LYS A 5 2.99 -12.27 12.46
CA LYS A 5 3.57 -11.93 13.76
C LYS A 5 5.03 -11.52 13.56
N HIS A 6 5.30 -10.52 12.72
CA HIS A 6 6.62 -9.89 12.63
C HIS A 6 6.51 -8.38 12.34
N ALA A 7 6.52 -7.59 13.44
CA ALA A 7 7.03 -6.22 13.61
C ALA A 7 6.46 -5.06 12.73
N PRO A 8 6.75 -3.78 13.08
CA PRO A 8 5.77 -2.73 13.24
C PRO A 8 5.28 -2.17 11.91
N LEU A 9 4.07 -2.54 11.51
CA LEU A 9 3.39 -1.85 10.41
C LEU A 9 2.57 -0.70 11.00
N PRO A 10 2.79 0.56 10.59
CA PRO A 10 2.50 1.71 11.44
C PRO A 10 1.02 1.95 11.79
N SER A 11 0.04 1.34 11.11
CA SER A 11 -1.37 1.63 11.42
C SER A 11 -2.41 0.70 10.79
N TRP A 12 -2.16 -0.60 10.63
CA TRP A 12 -3.17 -1.53 10.07
C TRP A 12 -4.49 -1.63 10.88
N GLY A 13 -4.57 -1.03 12.07
CA GLY A 13 -5.59 -1.40 13.03
C GLY A 13 -5.53 -2.91 13.27
N ASN A 14 -6.51 -3.49 13.97
CA ASN A 14 -6.54 -4.94 14.18
C ASN A 14 -7.00 -5.72 12.92
N LYS A 15 -6.55 -5.35 11.72
CA LYS A 15 -6.91 -6.05 10.48
C LYS A 15 -5.91 -7.17 10.21
N THR A 16 -6.42 -8.40 10.23
CA THR A 16 -5.69 -9.58 9.74
C THR A 16 -6.13 -9.82 8.30
N ILE A 17 -5.18 -9.87 7.37
CA ILE A 17 -5.43 -10.17 5.96
C ILE A 17 -4.65 -11.44 5.64
N GLU A 18 -5.29 -12.40 4.99
CA GLU A 18 -4.59 -13.59 4.52
C GLU A 18 -3.76 -13.24 3.28
N ALA A 19 -2.48 -13.64 3.25
CA ALA A 19 -1.60 -13.35 2.11
C ALA A 19 -2.19 -13.82 0.76
N ARG A 20 -2.90 -14.96 0.76
CA ARG A 20 -3.58 -15.51 -0.42
C ARG A 20 -4.78 -14.69 -0.91
N ASP A 21 -5.32 -13.84 -0.04
CA ASP A 21 -6.44 -12.96 -0.37
C ASP A 21 -5.96 -11.69 -1.06
N VAL A 22 -4.68 -11.31 -0.86
CA VAL A 22 -4.05 -10.17 -1.50
C VAL A 22 -3.66 -10.54 -2.93
N ARG A 23 -4.24 -9.84 -3.90
CA ARG A 23 -3.90 -9.98 -5.32
C ARG A 23 -2.68 -9.15 -5.67
N GLN A 24 -2.62 -7.93 -5.12
CA GLN A 24 -1.59 -6.96 -5.43
C GLN A 24 -1.46 -5.90 -4.32
N ILE A 25 -0.25 -5.36 -4.16
CA ILE A 25 0.03 -4.15 -3.39
C ILE A 25 0.30 -3.01 -4.36
N TYR A 26 -0.19 -1.82 -4.07
CA TYR A 26 -0.06 -0.70 -4.97
C TYR A 26 0.04 0.64 -4.25
N VAL A 27 0.74 1.60 -4.85
CA VAL A 27 0.82 2.99 -4.38
C VAL A 27 -0.16 3.89 -5.11
N LYS A 28 -0.89 4.68 -4.33
CA LYS A 28 -1.79 5.72 -4.81
C LYS A 28 -1.29 7.09 -4.37
N GLU A 29 -1.16 8.01 -5.33
CA GLU A 29 -0.93 9.42 -5.05
C GLU A 29 -2.24 10.09 -4.59
N HIS A 30 -2.13 10.90 -3.54
CA HIS A 30 -3.19 11.71 -3.01
C HIS A 30 -2.75 13.18 -2.97
N VAL A 31 -3.29 13.95 -3.92
CA VAL A 31 -3.06 15.38 -4.06
C VAL A 31 -4.15 16.14 -3.32
N SER A 32 -3.77 16.86 -2.28
CA SER A 32 -4.66 17.76 -1.54
C SER A 32 -4.36 19.20 -1.94
N GLN A 33 -5.31 19.83 -2.64
CA GLN A 33 -5.23 21.25 -3.00
C GLN A 33 -5.92 22.11 -1.94
N GLY A 34 -5.13 22.90 -1.21
CA GLY A 34 -5.62 23.94 -0.31
C GLY A 34 -5.63 25.31 -0.98
N LYS A 35 -6.16 26.32 -0.28
CA LYS A 35 -6.35 27.68 -0.80
C LYS A 35 -5.04 28.35 -1.27
N ASN A 36 -3.89 28.00 -0.65
CA ASN A 36 -2.56 28.56 -0.92
C ASN A 36 -1.44 27.51 -1.13
N SER A 37 -1.73 26.21 -1.06
CA SER A 37 -0.71 25.17 -1.17
C SER A 37 -1.29 23.87 -1.75
N THR A 38 -0.46 23.15 -2.51
CA THR A 38 -0.74 21.78 -2.93
C THR A 38 0.15 20.85 -2.14
N THR A 39 -0.45 19.90 -1.43
CA THR A 39 0.28 18.87 -0.68
C THR A 39 0.09 17.54 -1.39
N ILE A 40 1.20 16.88 -1.74
CA ILE A 40 1.20 15.54 -2.31
C ILE A 40 1.56 14.55 -1.20
N THR A 41 0.72 13.54 -1.04
CA THR A 41 0.95 12.42 -0.11
C THR A 41 0.73 11.12 -0.85
N TYR A 42 1.36 10.06 -0.37
CA TYR A 42 1.26 8.73 -0.95
C TYR A 42 0.62 7.78 0.05
N GLU A 43 -0.13 6.83 -0.49
CA GLU A 43 -0.80 5.79 0.26
C GLU A 43 -0.47 4.43 -0.35
N VAL A 44 -0.23 3.42 0.49
CA VAL A 44 -0.06 2.03 0.07
C VAL A 44 -1.38 1.31 0.30
N HIS A 45 -1.85 0.59 -0.70
CA HIS A 45 -3.10 -0.16 -0.69
C HIS A 45 -2.85 -1.61 -1.08
N ALA A 46 -3.76 -2.50 -0.67
CA ALA A 46 -3.86 -3.87 -1.12
C ALA A 46 -5.16 -4.05 -1.90
N ASP A 47 -5.08 -4.64 -3.10
CA ASP A 47 -6.25 -5.21 -3.76
C ASP A 47 -6.46 -6.64 -3.24
N THR A 48 -7.65 -6.91 -2.72
CA THR A 48 -8.01 -8.18 -2.08
C THR A 48 -9.19 -8.83 -2.78
N LEU A 49 -9.21 -10.17 -2.84
CA LEU A 49 -10.33 -10.91 -3.42
C LEU A 49 -11.63 -10.71 -2.62
N SER A 50 -11.52 -10.56 -1.30
CA SER A 50 -12.66 -10.54 -0.38
C SER A 50 -13.25 -9.14 -0.14
N ALA A 51 -12.41 -8.10 -0.08
CA ALA A 51 -12.82 -6.76 0.36
C ALA A 51 -12.53 -5.66 -0.68
N GLY A 52 -11.99 -6.01 -1.85
CA GLY A 52 -11.53 -5.03 -2.84
C GLY A 52 -10.32 -4.26 -2.33
N HIS A 53 -10.38 -2.93 -2.37
CA HIS A 53 -9.25 -2.06 -2.01
C HIS A 53 -9.16 -1.80 -0.51
N LEU A 54 -8.04 -2.18 0.09
CA LEU A 54 -7.74 -1.92 1.49
C LEU A 54 -6.52 -1.02 1.65
N LYS A 55 -6.69 0.11 2.31
CA LYS A 55 -5.60 1.02 2.67
C LYS A 55 -4.71 0.39 3.75
N LEU A 56 -3.42 0.27 3.47
CA LEU A 56 -2.40 -0.28 4.36
C LEU A 56 -1.63 0.80 5.09
N VAL A 57 -1.15 1.81 4.37
CA VAL A 57 -0.38 2.94 4.91
C VAL A 57 -0.83 4.21 4.22
N SER A 58 -0.83 5.34 4.93
CA SER A 58 -1.23 6.64 4.38
C SER A 58 -0.36 7.77 4.92
N GLY A 59 -0.40 8.92 4.24
CA GLY A 59 0.30 10.11 4.68
C GLY A 59 1.81 10.03 4.49
N ILE A 60 2.27 9.20 3.54
CA ILE A 60 3.68 9.10 3.20
C ILE A 60 4.05 10.35 2.38
N ASP A 61 5.14 11.00 2.74
CA ASP A 61 5.60 12.28 2.16
C ASP A 61 6.48 12.11 0.90
N SER A 62 6.81 10.87 0.54
CA SER A 62 7.74 10.54 -0.54
C SER A 62 7.27 9.29 -1.31
N SER A 63 7.27 9.38 -2.64
CA SER A 63 6.96 8.27 -3.54
C SER A 63 7.96 7.12 -3.35
N GLU A 64 9.25 7.41 -3.21
CA GLU A 64 10.29 6.42 -2.98
C GLU A 64 10.04 5.61 -1.71
N LYS A 65 9.65 6.27 -0.62
CA LYS A 65 9.29 5.58 0.64
C LYS A 65 8.06 4.69 0.44
N ALA A 66 7.06 5.15 -0.31
CA ALA A 66 5.85 4.39 -0.59
C ALA A 66 6.16 3.15 -1.45
N LEU A 67 6.97 3.29 -2.49
CA LEU A 67 7.42 2.20 -3.35
C LEU A 67 8.32 1.19 -2.62
N PHE A 68 9.13 1.66 -1.67
CA PHE A 68 9.91 0.77 -0.81
C PHE A 68 8.98 -0.09 0.07
N ILE A 69 7.96 0.51 0.68
CA ILE A 69 6.98 -0.21 1.50
C ILE A 69 6.21 -1.23 0.65
N GLU A 70 5.77 -0.87 -0.55
CA GLU A 70 5.16 -1.79 -1.51
C GLU A 70 6.03 -3.01 -1.74
N GLN A 71 7.28 -2.81 -2.19
CA GLN A 71 8.22 -3.90 -2.47
C GLN A 71 8.50 -4.79 -1.25
N GLU A 72 8.66 -4.22 -0.06
CA GLU A 72 8.90 -5.01 1.15
C GLU A 72 7.69 -5.86 1.54
N ILE A 73 6.47 -5.34 1.37
CA ILE A 73 5.24 -6.11 1.60
C ILE A 73 5.12 -7.22 0.57
N GLU A 74 5.37 -6.95 -0.71
CA GLU A 74 5.32 -7.96 -1.77
C GLU A 74 6.34 -9.09 -1.53
N LYS A 75 7.58 -8.75 -1.19
CA LYS A 75 8.61 -9.72 -0.81
C LYS A 75 8.18 -10.56 0.39
N PHE A 76 7.62 -9.93 1.41
CA PHE A 76 7.16 -10.60 2.62
C PHE A 76 6.01 -11.57 2.33
N LEU A 77 5.06 -11.16 1.49
CA LEU A 77 3.89 -11.96 1.11
C LEU A 77 4.18 -12.95 -0.03
N ARG A 78 5.37 -12.85 -0.67
CA ARG A 78 5.76 -13.60 -1.87
C ARG A 78 4.77 -13.44 -3.02
N ILE A 79 4.24 -12.23 -3.17
CA ILE A 79 3.36 -11.86 -4.27
C ILE A 79 4.25 -11.44 -5.45
N LYS A 80 3.82 -11.79 -6.66
CA LYS A 80 4.52 -11.36 -7.86
C LYS A 80 4.06 -9.96 -8.20
N ASP A 81 5.00 -9.02 -8.26
CA ASP A 81 4.78 -7.66 -8.73
C ASP A 81 4.16 -7.66 -10.13
N THR A 82 3.02 -6.98 -10.26
CA THR A 82 2.30 -6.75 -11.52
C THR A 82 1.87 -5.29 -11.57
N PRO A 83 1.84 -4.62 -12.74
CA PRO A 83 1.34 -3.24 -12.81
C PRO A 83 -0.20 -3.19 -12.66
N VAL A 84 -0.72 -2.36 -11.76
CA VAL A 84 -2.16 -2.02 -11.67
C VAL A 84 -2.44 -0.70 -12.37
N SER A 85 -3.55 -0.69 -13.12
CA SER A 85 -4.06 0.49 -13.79
C SER A 85 -4.42 1.59 -12.77
N GLY A 86 -3.73 2.73 -12.84
CA GLY A 86 -3.90 3.86 -11.92
C GLY A 86 -2.85 3.96 -10.81
N GLU A 87 -1.84 3.10 -10.83
CA GLU A 87 -0.66 3.21 -9.97
C GLU A 87 0.22 4.40 -10.33
N PHE A 88 0.96 4.88 -9.32
CA PHE A 88 2.02 5.84 -9.55
C PHE A 88 3.08 5.23 -10.49
N PRO A 89 3.37 5.83 -11.65
CA PRO A 89 4.30 5.27 -12.60
C PRO A 89 5.71 5.21 -11.99
N ARG A 90 6.34 4.03 -12.05
CA ARG A 90 7.75 3.87 -11.73
C ARG A 90 8.56 4.53 -12.85
N GLY A 91 8.93 5.79 -12.66
CA GLY A 91 9.80 6.58 -13.54
C GLY A 91 11.24 6.54 -13.08
#